data_AF-A0A3M6TEQ8-F1
#
_entry.id   AF-A0A3M6TEQ8-F1
#
_cell.length_a   1.000
_cell.length_b   1.000
_cell.length_c   1.000
_cell.angle_alpha   90.00
_cell.angle_beta   90.00
_cell.angle_gamma   90.00
#
_symmetry.space_group_name_H-M   'P 1'
#
loop_
_entity.id
_entity.type
_entity.pdbx_description
1 polymer ?
#
loop_
_entity_poly.entity_id
_entity_poly.type
_entity_poly.pdbx_seq_one_letter_code
_entity_poly.pdbx_strand_id
1 'polypeptide(L)'
;IMNIPAYVSSILILGRTFDRKTLSARADIPSSSNDIPTKLMNINKFSFKYQVVKSSQDVNNLLDISGKLSLQIKANLLKVEGAGQYVKENKVQEGRTKLLAVMKCTTLVETIEGSLKVRDDVSSSEFLHSLGTHYVRSVTYGAEMVANLTFESSSQSSGNQIKGSAEGKLDVGVGADVGLKAALEKLSEECDDVSDISIRYCATDVPDQLPTTMKELMSLIENFPSRLKSINNGKGIPMQFELQPVNNVIPNVKAHIQQQALTCDIEDLENRFDDLRNTKALVEEYLEDEDEEDEDVEEFCSKVNKLQHKFKEAIETMDSVDGPGKIKECMEAYTEALGGRDIKGKFTRTSCHNQ
;
A
#
# COMPACT_ATOMS: atom_id res chain seq x y z
N ILE A 1 1.35 -16.37 9.84
CA ILE A 1 0.74 -15.09 10.23
C ILE A 1 0.88 -14.15 9.05
N MET A 2 -0.16 -13.41 8.69
CA MET A 2 -0.18 -12.45 7.58
C MET A 2 -0.67 -11.11 8.12
N ASN A 3 -0.01 -10.02 7.77
CA ASN A 3 -0.46 -8.68 8.11
C ASN A 3 -0.95 -7.99 6.85
N ILE A 4 -2.14 -7.40 6.90
CA ILE A 4 -2.64 -6.54 5.82
C ILE A 4 -3.15 -5.21 6.39
N PRO A 5 -2.91 -4.10 5.70
CA PRO A 5 -3.48 -2.81 6.07
C PRO A 5 -5.00 -2.81 5.90
N ALA A 6 -5.72 -2.01 6.69
CA ALA A 6 -7.18 -2.01 6.66
C ALA A 6 -7.75 -1.45 5.35
N TYR A 7 -6.99 -0.60 4.65
CA TYR A 7 -7.43 -0.03 3.38
C TYR A 7 -7.54 -1.04 2.23
N VAL A 8 -7.09 -2.29 2.38
CA VAL A 8 -7.34 -3.35 1.38
C VAL A 8 -8.70 -4.03 1.56
N SER A 9 -9.37 -3.83 2.71
CA SER A 9 -10.72 -4.32 2.94
C SER A 9 -11.35 -3.64 4.16
N SER A 10 -12.21 -2.64 3.92
CA SER A 10 -12.93 -1.93 4.99
C SER A 10 -13.99 -2.78 5.71
N ILE A 11 -14.33 -3.94 5.15
CA ILE A 11 -15.33 -4.85 5.70
C ILE A 11 -14.74 -5.94 6.60
N LEU A 12 -13.42 -6.03 6.77
CA LEU A 12 -12.82 -7.01 7.67
C LEU A 12 -13.03 -6.63 9.14
N ILE A 13 -13.36 -7.65 9.94
CA ILE A 13 -13.58 -7.57 11.40
C ILE A 13 -13.03 -8.83 12.05
N LEU A 14 -12.90 -8.84 13.38
CA LEU A 14 -12.45 -10.02 14.13
C LEU A 14 -13.28 -11.25 13.78
N GLY A 15 -12.60 -12.37 13.48
CA GLY A 15 -13.24 -13.64 13.13
C GLY A 15 -13.74 -13.73 11.69
N ARG A 16 -13.77 -12.63 10.93
CA ARG A 16 -14.05 -12.65 9.50
C ARG A 16 -12.92 -13.34 8.75
N THR A 17 -13.26 -14.18 7.78
CA THR A 17 -12.27 -14.83 6.93
C THR A 17 -11.86 -13.97 5.73
N PHE A 18 -10.66 -14.21 5.24
CA PHE A 18 -10.07 -13.58 4.06
C PHE A 18 -9.50 -14.67 3.15
N ASP A 19 -9.91 -14.64 1.89
CA ASP A 19 -9.41 -15.53 0.86
C ASP A 19 -8.19 -14.88 0.21
N ARG A 20 -7.03 -15.52 0.36
CA ARG A 20 -5.78 -15.01 -0.17
C ARG A 20 -5.65 -15.20 -1.68
N LYS A 21 -6.41 -16.12 -2.29
CA LYS A 21 -6.43 -16.34 -3.74
C LYS A 21 -7.27 -15.29 -4.43
N THR A 22 -8.48 -15.04 -3.92
CA THR A 22 -9.39 -14.04 -4.50
C THR A 22 -9.22 -12.65 -3.91
N LEU A 23 -8.33 -12.51 -2.93
CA LEU A 23 -7.99 -11.25 -2.25
C LEU A 23 -9.22 -10.53 -1.68
N SER A 24 -10.14 -11.29 -1.08
CA SER A 24 -11.44 -10.77 -0.66
C SER A 24 -11.85 -11.29 0.72
N ALA A 25 -12.58 -10.46 1.46
CA ALA A 25 -13.27 -10.91 2.66
C ALA A 25 -14.35 -11.96 2.33
N ARG A 26 -14.55 -12.88 3.26
CA ARG A 26 -15.42 -14.06 3.14
C ARG A 26 -16.28 -14.19 4.40
N ALA A 27 -16.93 -15.34 4.59
CA ALA A 27 -17.82 -15.56 5.72
C ALA A 27 -17.10 -15.47 7.09
N ASP A 28 -17.87 -15.20 8.13
CA ASP A 28 -17.39 -15.14 9.51
C ASP A 28 -17.29 -16.55 10.12
N ILE A 29 -16.22 -16.82 10.88
CA ILE A 29 -16.11 -18.05 11.68
C ILE A 29 -17.13 -18.07 12.84
N PRO A 30 -17.26 -17.01 13.66
CA PRO A 30 -18.23 -16.99 14.75
C PRO A 30 -19.64 -16.63 14.27
N SER A 31 -20.66 -17.09 15.00
CA SER A 31 -22.07 -16.76 14.72
C SER A 31 -22.43 -15.32 15.07
N SER A 32 -21.67 -14.70 15.97
CA SER A 32 -21.90 -13.36 16.49
C SER A 32 -20.57 -12.72 16.89
N SER A 33 -20.41 -11.43 16.59
CA SER A 33 -19.25 -10.64 17.04
C SER A 33 -19.21 -10.43 18.54
N ASN A 34 -20.37 -10.50 19.22
CA ASN A 34 -20.48 -10.21 20.65
C ASN A 34 -19.96 -11.35 21.55
N ASP A 35 -19.81 -12.56 20.99
CA ASP A 35 -19.36 -13.75 21.72
C ASP A 35 -17.88 -14.07 21.48
N ILE A 36 -17.15 -13.16 20.83
CA ILE A 36 -15.73 -13.34 20.58
C ILE A 36 -14.99 -12.93 21.85
N PRO A 37 -14.36 -13.86 22.59
CA PRO A 37 -13.47 -13.48 23.69
C PRO A 37 -12.31 -12.68 23.12
N THR A 38 -12.16 -11.41 23.54
CA THR A 38 -11.08 -10.54 23.09
C THR A 38 -10.25 -10.02 24.27
N LYS A 39 -8.96 -9.80 23.99
CA LYS A 39 -8.06 -9.03 24.82
C LYS A 39 -7.70 -7.74 24.12
N LEU A 40 -7.78 -6.67 24.90
CA LEU A 40 -7.33 -5.34 24.50
C LEU A 40 -5.93 -5.11 25.05
N MET A 41 -5.02 -4.72 24.16
CA MET A 41 -3.69 -4.24 24.52
C MET A 41 -3.59 -2.77 24.14
N ASN A 42 -3.53 -1.90 25.15
CA ASN A 42 -3.30 -0.47 24.93
C ASN A 42 -1.85 -0.26 24.47
N ILE A 43 -1.69 0.39 23.31
CA ILE A 43 -0.38 0.69 22.72
C ILE A 43 -0.04 2.16 22.93
N ASN A 44 -0.96 3.05 22.55
CA ASN A 44 -0.84 4.51 22.65
C ASN A 44 0.56 5.02 22.24
N LYS A 45 0.90 4.82 20.96
CA LYS A 45 2.14 5.31 20.35
C LYS A 45 1.87 6.03 19.03
N PHE A 46 2.74 6.94 18.64
CA PHE A 46 2.79 7.45 17.28
C PHE A 46 4.11 7.10 16.61
N SER A 47 4.10 7.04 15.28
CA SER A 47 5.27 6.96 14.43
C SER A 47 5.08 7.89 13.25
N PHE A 48 6.02 8.80 13.06
CA PHE A 48 6.13 9.69 11.94
C PHE A 48 7.38 9.30 11.15
N LYS A 49 7.25 9.09 9.85
CA LYS A 49 8.37 8.81 8.95
C LYS A 49 8.20 9.62 7.68
N TYR A 50 9.28 10.16 7.16
CA TYR A 50 9.29 10.78 5.85
C TYR A 50 10.56 10.45 5.10
N GLN A 51 10.48 10.35 3.77
CA GLN A 51 11.65 10.31 2.90
C GLN A 51 11.30 10.64 1.45
N VAL A 52 12.30 11.07 0.70
CA VAL A 52 12.25 11.05 -0.77
C VAL A 52 12.13 9.61 -1.25
N VAL A 53 11.12 9.35 -2.08
CA VAL A 53 10.81 8.04 -2.64
C VAL A 53 11.53 7.89 -3.97
N LYS A 54 12.39 6.89 -4.08
CA LYS A 54 13.16 6.58 -5.30
C LYS A 54 12.76 5.25 -5.93
N SER A 55 12.15 4.39 -5.13
CA SER A 55 11.75 3.05 -5.51
C SER A 55 10.42 2.68 -4.86
N SER A 56 9.81 1.63 -5.37
CA SER A 56 8.63 1.05 -4.74
C SER A 56 8.94 0.47 -3.37
N GLN A 57 10.17 0.01 -3.15
CA GLN A 57 10.62 -0.44 -1.84
C GLN A 57 10.59 0.69 -0.80
N ASP A 58 10.90 1.93 -1.18
CA ASP A 58 10.80 3.09 -0.29
C ASP A 58 9.37 3.35 0.16
N VAL A 59 8.40 3.23 -0.76
CA VAL A 59 6.96 3.33 -0.45
C VAL A 59 6.53 2.18 0.45
N ASN A 60 6.92 0.95 0.10
CA ASN A 60 6.58 -0.27 0.83
C ASN A 60 7.06 -0.20 2.28
N ASN A 61 8.30 0.27 2.49
CA ASN A 61 8.89 0.45 3.81
C ASN A 61 8.20 1.56 4.63
N LEU A 62 7.82 2.67 4.00
CA LEU A 62 7.12 3.77 4.70
C LEU A 62 5.71 3.38 5.13
N LEU A 63 4.98 2.65 4.28
CA LEU A 63 3.61 2.23 4.54
C LEU A 63 3.51 0.90 5.31
N ASP A 64 4.65 0.24 5.56
CA ASP A 64 4.76 -1.09 6.18
C ASP A 64 3.95 -2.17 5.41
N ILE A 65 4.06 -2.19 4.08
CA ILE A 65 3.43 -3.20 3.21
C ILE A 65 4.46 -4.10 2.53
N SER A 66 4.09 -5.37 2.30
CA SER A 66 4.93 -6.28 1.52
C SER A 66 4.95 -5.90 0.03
N GLY A 67 6.08 -6.09 -0.66
CA GLY A 67 6.18 -5.83 -2.11
C GLY A 67 5.16 -6.62 -2.94
N LYS A 68 4.82 -7.84 -2.52
CA LYS A 68 3.74 -8.61 -3.13
C LYS A 68 2.38 -7.92 -3.03
N LEU A 69 2.03 -7.39 -1.85
CA LEU A 69 0.77 -6.67 -1.68
C LEU A 69 0.78 -5.39 -2.52
N SER A 70 1.90 -4.68 -2.58
CA SER A 70 2.07 -3.52 -3.46
C SER A 70 1.82 -3.87 -4.92
N LEU A 71 2.40 -4.96 -5.42
CA LEU A 71 2.14 -5.49 -6.77
C LEU A 71 0.65 -5.76 -7.00
N GLN A 72 -0.02 -6.43 -6.06
CA GLN A 72 -1.46 -6.73 -6.17
C GLN A 72 -2.32 -5.46 -6.23
N ILE A 73 -1.95 -4.43 -5.46
CA ILE A 73 -2.60 -3.12 -5.48
C ILE A 73 -2.36 -2.41 -6.82
N LYS A 74 -1.11 -2.35 -7.29
CA LYS A 74 -0.73 -1.73 -8.57
C LYS A 74 -1.34 -2.42 -9.79
N ALA A 75 -1.50 -3.74 -9.73
CA ALA A 75 -2.17 -4.54 -10.75
C ALA A 75 -3.71 -4.43 -10.70
N ASN A 76 -4.24 -3.62 -9.77
CA ASN A 76 -5.67 -3.40 -9.56
C ASN A 76 -6.43 -4.71 -9.25
N LEU A 77 -5.80 -5.62 -8.50
CA LEU A 77 -6.43 -6.86 -8.01
C LEU A 77 -7.15 -6.64 -6.67
N LEU A 78 -6.87 -5.52 -6.02
CA LEU A 78 -7.47 -5.10 -4.75
C LEU A 78 -8.17 -3.76 -4.93
N LYS A 79 -9.40 -3.66 -4.42
CA LYS A 79 -10.01 -2.35 -4.20
C LYS A 79 -9.37 -1.75 -2.95
N VAL A 80 -8.79 -0.56 -3.11
CA VAL A 80 -8.12 0.16 -2.04
C VAL A 80 -8.70 1.56 -1.87
N GLU A 81 -8.56 2.10 -0.67
CA GLU A 81 -8.94 3.47 -0.31
C GLU A 81 -7.78 4.13 0.46
N GLY A 82 -7.86 5.44 0.74
CA GLY A 82 -6.87 6.16 1.54
C GLY A 82 -5.42 5.95 1.06
N ALA A 83 -4.53 5.52 1.97
CA ALA A 83 -3.11 5.27 1.68
C ALA A 83 -2.89 4.21 0.58
N GLY A 84 -3.80 3.24 0.42
CA GLY A 84 -3.71 2.27 -0.65
C GLY A 84 -3.90 2.90 -2.04
N GLN A 85 -4.67 3.99 -2.14
CA GLN A 85 -4.81 4.73 -3.40
C GLN A 85 -3.49 5.35 -3.84
N TYR A 86 -2.67 5.83 -2.89
CA TYR A 86 -1.32 6.30 -3.20
C TYR A 86 -0.46 5.20 -3.81
N VAL A 87 -0.44 4.00 -3.21
CA VAL A 87 0.31 2.85 -3.76
C VAL A 87 -0.15 2.51 -5.18
N LYS A 88 -1.46 2.54 -5.42
CA LYS A 88 -2.08 2.26 -6.72
C LYS A 88 -1.73 3.29 -7.78
N GLU A 89 -1.69 4.57 -7.43
CA GLU A 89 -1.50 5.68 -8.38
C GLU A 89 -0.05 6.15 -8.50
N ASN A 90 0.82 5.75 -7.56
CA ASN A 90 2.20 6.22 -7.59
C ASN A 90 2.90 5.74 -8.86
N LYS A 91 3.34 6.72 -9.63
CA LYS A 91 4.09 6.62 -10.90
C LYS A 91 5.33 7.51 -10.77
N VAL A 92 6.45 7.12 -11.38
CA VAL A 92 7.62 8.02 -11.46
C VAL A 92 7.32 9.08 -12.51
N GLN A 93 7.61 10.34 -12.20
CA GLN A 93 7.50 11.47 -13.14
C GLN A 93 8.90 12.02 -13.37
N GLU A 94 9.28 12.17 -14.64
CA GLU A 94 10.59 12.74 -14.98
C GLU A 94 10.66 14.21 -14.54
N GLY A 95 11.85 14.65 -14.10
CA GLY A 95 12.10 16.01 -13.62
C GLY A 95 11.43 16.36 -12.28
N ARG A 96 10.70 15.43 -11.64
CA ARG A 96 10.03 15.66 -10.35
C ARG A 96 10.51 14.73 -9.25
N THR A 97 10.75 15.31 -8.09
CA THR A 97 11.06 14.60 -6.85
C THR A 97 9.77 14.38 -6.07
N LYS A 98 9.61 13.17 -5.50
CA LYS A 98 8.49 12.84 -4.62
C LYS A 98 8.98 12.57 -3.21
N LEU A 99 8.39 13.23 -2.22
CA LEU A 99 8.60 12.97 -0.81
C LEU A 99 7.29 12.44 -0.21
N LEU A 100 7.39 11.35 0.52
CA LEU A 100 6.25 10.76 1.21
C LEU A 100 6.45 10.92 2.71
N ALA A 101 5.46 11.50 3.39
CA ALA A 101 5.40 11.64 4.83
C ALA A 101 4.20 10.83 5.36
N VAL A 102 4.44 9.98 6.36
CA VAL A 102 3.48 9.03 6.91
C VAL A 102 3.43 9.22 8.41
N MET A 103 2.25 9.51 8.95
CA MET A 103 2.00 9.55 10.39
C MET A 103 0.98 8.46 10.76
N LYS A 104 1.39 7.60 11.68
CA LYS A 104 0.56 6.52 12.24
C LYS A 104 0.41 6.75 13.74
N CYS A 105 -0.82 6.86 14.20
CA CYS A 105 -1.16 6.93 15.62
C CYS A 105 -1.86 5.64 16.01
N THR A 106 -1.20 4.75 16.75
CA THR A 106 -1.75 3.47 17.20
C THR A 106 -2.26 3.57 18.62
N THR A 107 -3.53 3.26 18.83
CA THR A 107 -4.22 3.38 20.13
C THR A 107 -4.19 2.05 20.86
N LEU A 108 -4.75 1.00 20.26
CA LEU A 108 -4.85 -0.33 20.84
C LEU A 108 -4.81 -1.44 19.80
N VAL A 109 -4.53 -2.65 20.26
CA VAL A 109 -4.72 -3.88 19.50
C VAL A 109 -5.79 -4.71 20.19
N GLU A 110 -6.82 -5.10 19.45
CA GLU A 110 -7.85 -6.03 19.89
C GLU A 110 -7.57 -7.39 19.27
N THR A 111 -7.35 -8.40 20.11
CA THR A 111 -6.98 -9.75 19.67
C THR A 111 -7.98 -10.74 20.23
N ILE A 112 -8.47 -11.67 19.42
CA ILE A 112 -9.26 -12.80 19.93
C ILE A 112 -8.37 -13.58 20.92
N GLU A 113 -8.92 -14.10 22.02
CA GLU A 113 -8.21 -14.98 22.96
C GLU A 113 -8.94 -16.32 23.11
N GLY A 114 -8.23 -17.37 23.50
CA GLY A 114 -8.81 -18.69 23.65
C GLY A 114 -9.39 -19.29 22.35
N SER A 115 -10.35 -20.21 22.52
CA SER A 115 -11.02 -20.92 21.43
C SER A 115 -12.20 -20.11 20.87
N LEU A 116 -12.22 -19.95 19.55
CA LEU A 116 -13.32 -19.33 18.82
C LEU A 116 -14.50 -20.31 18.77
N LYS A 117 -15.70 -19.88 19.18
CA LYS A 117 -16.90 -20.67 18.95
C LYS A 117 -17.24 -20.61 17.46
N VAL A 118 -17.04 -21.71 16.76
CA VAL A 118 -17.34 -21.86 15.33
C VAL A 118 -18.85 -22.02 15.16
N ARG A 119 -19.42 -21.42 14.11
CA ARG A 119 -20.82 -21.65 13.74
C ARG A 119 -21.11 -23.13 13.51
N ASP A 120 -22.34 -23.56 13.81
CA ASP A 120 -22.72 -24.98 13.70
C ASP A 120 -22.68 -25.48 12.23
N ASP A 121 -23.06 -24.64 11.27
CA ASP A 121 -23.05 -24.95 9.82
C ASP A 121 -21.64 -25.00 9.20
N VAL A 122 -20.71 -24.26 9.79
CA VAL A 122 -19.28 -24.38 9.48
C VAL A 122 -18.70 -25.64 10.12
N SER A 123 -19.10 -25.95 11.35
CA SER A 123 -18.65 -27.13 12.10
C SER A 123 -19.14 -28.44 11.48
N SER A 124 -20.35 -28.45 10.90
CA SER A 124 -20.94 -29.57 10.16
C SER A 124 -20.36 -29.76 8.74
N SER A 125 -19.39 -28.92 8.36
CA SER A 125 -18.74 -28.86 7.05
C SER A 125 -19.60 -28.42 5.85
N GLU A 126 -20.87 -28.09 6.06
CA GLU A 126 -21.80 -27.66 5.00
C GLU A 126 -21.37 -26.34 4.34
N PHE A 127 -20.73 -25.45 5.11
CA PHE A 127 -20.38 -24.09 4.68
C PHE A 127 -18.87 -23.82 4.54
N LEU A 128 -18.00 -24.84 4.51
CA LEU A 128 -16.54 -24.63 4.43
C LEU A 128 -16.10 -23.89 3.16
N HIS A 129 -16.82 -24.07 2.06
CA HIS A 129 -16.50 -23.45 0.77
C HIS A 129 -16.72 -21.93 0.75
N SER A 130 -17.48 -21.37 1.71
CA SER A 130 -17.70 -19.93 1.82
C SER A 130 -16.62 -19.21 2.64
N LEU A 131 -15.76 -19.97 3.33
CA LEU A 131 -14.70 -19.43 4.16
C LEU A 131 -13.47 -19.09 3.31
N GLY A 132 -12.78 -18.04 3.72
CA GLY A 132 -11.45 -17.75 3.24
C GLY A 132 -10.39 -18.68 3.84
N THR A 133 -9.17 -18.52 3.35
CA THR A 133 -8.01 -19.30 3.80
C THR A 133 -7.46 -18.88 5.17
N HIS A 134 -7.68 -17.62 5.54
CA HIS A 134 -7.21 -17.01 6.79
C HIS A 134 -8.38 -16.32 7.51
N TYR A 135 -8.27 -16.08 8.80
CA TYR A 135 -9.22 -15.28 9.57
C TYR A 135 -8.51 -14.16 10.32
N VAL A 136 -9.21 -13.05 10.54
CA VAL A 136 -8.72 -11.92 11.32
C VAL A 136 -8.64 -12.33 12.79
N ARG A 137 -7.41 -12.47 13.28
CA ARG A 137 -7.12 -12.79 14.69
C ARG A 137 -6.99 -11.52 15.52
N SER A 138 -6.40 -10.48 14.95
CA SER A 138 -6.20 -9.21 15.64
C SER A 138 -6.48 -8.02 14.73
N VAL A 139 -6.98 -6.94 15.33
CA VAL A 139 -7.19 -5.65 14.69
C VAL A 139 -6.37 -4.61 15.44
N THR A 140 -5.52 -3.89 14.72
CA THR A 140 -4.82 -2.71 15.23
C THR A 140 -5.66 -1.49 14.92
N TYR A 141 -6.00 -0.71 15.95
CA TYR A 141 -6.80 0.50 15.84
C TYR A 141 -5.95 1.77 15.96
N GLY A 142 -6.44 2.84 15.35
CA GLY A 142 -5.81 4.15 15.40
C GLY A 142 -6.23 5.06 14.25
N ALA A 143 -5.30 5.90 13.80
CA ALA A 143 -5.46 6.74 12.63
C ALA A 143 -4.15 6.80 11.84
N GLU A 144 -4.28 6.91 10.53
CA GLU A 144 -3.17 7.03 9.58
C GLU A 144 -3.40 8.23 8.67
N MET A 145 -2.32 8.90 8.33
CA MET A 145 -2.27 9.87 7.25
C MET A 145 -1.02 9.69 6.41
N VAL A 146 -1.16 10.00 5.13
CA VAL A 146 -0.12 9.95 4.13
C VAL A 146 -0.18 11.27 3.36
N ALA A 147 0.95 11.97 3.31
CA ALA A 147 1.13 13.17 2.52
C ALA A 147 2.21 12.94 1.46
N ASN A 148 1.86 13.13 0.19
CA ASN A 148 2.79 13.09 -0.93
C ASN A 148 3.07 14.52 -1.39
N LEU A 149 4.33 14.92 -1.28
CA LEU A 149 4.84 16.18 -1.78
C LEU A 149 5.54 15.91 -3.10
N THR A 150 5.22 16.68 -4.13
CA THR A 150 5.89 16.59 -5.44
C THR A 150 6.44 17.97 -5.78
N PHE A 151 7.70 18.03 -6.22
CA PHE A 151 8.41 19.27 -6.51
C PHE A 151 9.50 19.06 -7.57
N GLU A 152 10.01 20.13 -8.18
CA GLU A 152 11.02 20.04 -9.24
C GLU A 152 12.37 19.50 -8.73
N SER A 153 13.01 18.65 -9.54
CA SER A 153 14.34 18.08 -9.27
C SER A 153 15.50 19.03 -9.63
N SER A 154 15.24 20.30 -9.94
CA SER A 154 16.25 21.31 -10.32
C SER A 154 16.80 22.11 -9.14
N SER A 155 16.17 22.02 -7.96
CA SER A 155 16.62 22.67 -6.73
C SER A 155 17.92 22.01 -6.24
N GLN A 156 18.90 22.80 -5.77
CA GLN A 156 20.19 22.29 -5.27
C GLN A 156 20.05 21.31 -4.06
N SER A 157 18.85 21.22 -3.48
CA SER A 157 18.45 20.26 -2.43
C SER A 157 18.07 18.87 -2.98
N SER A 158 17.91 18.73 -4.30
CA SER A 158 17.60 17.47 -4.97
C SER A 158 18.84 16.58 -5.04
N GLY A 159 18.98 15.70 -4.06
CA GLY A 159 20.10 14.76 -4.04
C GLY A 159 19.74 13.45 -3.38
N ASN A 160 20.06 13.29 -2.10
CA ASN A 160 20.16 11.94 -1.57
C ASN A 160 19.71 11.71 -0.12
N GLN A 161 19.19 12.69 0.61
CA GLN A 161 19.07 12.52 2.06
C GLN A 161 17.89 13.16 2.81
N ILE A 162 16.88 13.73 2.14
CA ILE A 162 15.68 14.14 2.88
C ILE A 162 14.97 12.88 3.37
N LYS A 163 15.19 12.60 4.65
CA LYS A 163 14.57 11.51 5.40
C LYS A 163 14.61 11.82 6.88
N GLY A 164 13.60 11.36 7.60
CA GLY A 164 13.56 11.49 9.04
C GLY A 164 12.44 10.67 9.63
N SER A 165 12.48 10.53 10.94
CA SER A 165 11.46 9.82 11.69
C SER A 165 11.40 10.31 13.12
N ALA A 166 10.22 10.25 13.70
CA ALA A 166 9.98 10.44 15.13
C ALA A 166 9.02 9.36 15.61
N GLU A 167 9.29 8.81 16.79
CA GLU A 167 8.36 7.89 17.45
C GLU A 167 8.25 8.31 18.90
N GLY A 168 7.07 8.13 19.48
CA GLY A 168 6.83 8.54 20.84
C GLY A 168 5.51 8.04 21.39
N LYS A 169 5.22 8.42 22.63
CA LYS A 169 3.96 8.10 23.27
C LYS A 169 2.85 8.94 22.65
N LEU A 170 1.73 8.30 22.33
CA LEU A 170 0.53 8.99 21.90
C LEU A 170 -0.20 9.52 23.14
N ASP A 171 -0.10 10.82 23.38
CA ASP A 171 -0.92 11.51 24.37
C ASP A 171 -2.02 12.30 23.66
N VAL A 172 -3.21 11.69 23.62
CA VAL A 172 -4.41 12.26 23.01
C VAL A 172 -4.97 13.32 23.96
N GLY A 173 -4.29 14.46 24.13
CA GLY A 173 -4.50 15.30 25.31
C GLY A 173 -3.58 16.50 25.38
N VAL A 174 -2.29 16.21 25.27
CA VAL A 174 -1.19 17.15 25.43
C VAL A 174 -0.75 17.66 24.06
N GLY A 175 -0.17 18.86 23.99
CA GLY A 175 0.38 19.42 22.75
C GLY A 175 1.40 18.47 22.09
N ALA A 176 1.77 18.76 20.85
CA ALA A 176 2.61 17.85 20.08
C ALA A 176 3.93 17.50 20.76
N ASP A 177 4.30 16.23 20.61
CA ASP A 177 5.52 15.63 21.15
C ASP A 177 6.76 16.39 20.66
N VAL A 178 7.75 16.56 21.55
CA VAL A 178 8.98 17.31 21.23
C VAL A 178 9.76 16.66 20.09
N GLY A 179 9.81 15.32 20.04
CA GLY A 179 10.45 14.58 18.96
C GLY A 179 9.70 14.73 17.64
N LEU A 180 8.37 14.75 17.67
CA LEU A 180 7.56 15.05 16.48
C LEU A 180 7.85 16.47 15.95
N LYS A 181 7.85 17.48 16.84
CA LYS A 181 8.15 18.87 16.46
C LYS A 181 9.53 18.99 15.82
N ALA A 182 10.55 18.42 16.44
CA ALA A 182 11.91 18.43 15.89
C ALA A 182 12.00 17.76 14.51
N ALA A 183 11.27 16.66 14.28
CA ALA A 183 11.23 16.00 12.98
C ALA A 183 10.48 16.83 11.91
N LEU A 184 9.45 17.58 12.30
CA LEU A 184 8.72 18.48 11.40
C LEU A 184 9.55 19.74 11.08
N GLU A 185 10.25 20.30 12.07
CA GLU A 185 11.20 21.39 11.87
C GLU A 185 12.30 20.98 10.88
N LYS A 186 12.91 19.82 11.09
CA LYS A 186 13.91 19.25 10.17
C LYS A 186 13.34 19.04 8.76
N LEU A 187 12.12 18.53 8.62
CA LEU A 187 11.47 18.36 7.33
C LEU A 187 11.22 19.70 6.63
N SER A 188 10.80 20.73 7.38
CA SER A 188 10.65 22.09 6.85
C SER A 188 11.97 22.62 6.33
N GLU A 189 13.02 22.62 7.17
CA GLU A 189 14.36 23.10 6.81
C GLU A 189 14.92 22.39 5.57
N GLU A 190 14.72 21.06 5.47
CA GLU A 190 15.14 20.27 4.31
C GLU A 190 14.36 20.59 3.03
N CYS A 191 13.20 21.26 3.13
CA CYS A 191 12.32 21.61 2.02
C CYS A 191 12.15 23.13 1.82
N ASP A 192 12.89 23.99 2.56
CA ASP A 192 12.68 25.44 2.52
C ASP A 192 13.00 26.07 1.15
N ASP A 193 13.94 25.48 0.40
CA ASP A 193 14.35 25.95 -0.94
C ASP A 193 13.57 25.27 -2.09
N VAL A 194 12.56 24.47 -1.76
CA VAL A 194 11.79 23.73 -2.78
C VAL A 194 10.69 24.60 -3.36
N SER A 195 10.64 24.73 -4.69
CA SER A 195 9.56 25.41 -5.42
C SER A 195 8.48 24.43 -5.92
N ASP A 196 7.33 24.98 -6.29
CA ASP A 196 6.25 24.26 -7.00
C ASP A 196 5.75 22.99 -6.30
N ILE A 197 5.66 23.07 -4.98
CA ILE A 197 5.21 21.97 -4.13
C ILE A 197 3.72 21.70 -4.38
N SER A 198 3.43 20.50 -4.88
CA SER A 198 2.10 19.92 -4.90
C SER A 198 1.93 18.96 -3.72
N ILE A 199 0.86 19.12 -2.94
CA ILE A 199 0.56 18.28 -1.77
C ILE A 199 -0.70 17.46 -2.03
N ARG A 200 -0.59 16.13 -1.94
CA ARG A 200 -1.73 15.22 -1.87
C ARG A 200 -1.81 14.62 -0.48
N TYR A 201 -2.96 14.78 0.17
CA TYR A 201 -3.18 14.36 1.55
C TYR A 201 -4.29 13.31 1.60
N CYS A 202 -3.97 12.14 2.15
CA CYS A 202 -4.93 11.06 2.40
C CYS A 202 -4.90 10.72 3.88
N ALA A 203 -6.05 10.77 4.56
CA ALA A 203 -6.12 10.41 5.97
C ALA A 203 -7.44 9.74 6.29
N THR A 204 -7.46 9.03 7.42
CA THR A 204 -8.64 8.37 7.98
C THR A 204 -9.73 9.35 8.45
N ASP A 205 -9.35 10.62 8.64
CA ASP A 205 -10.23 11.74 8.94
C ASP A 205 -9.75 12.89 8.03
N VAL A 206 -10.62 13.44 7.19
CA VAL A 206 -10.22 14.45 6.20
C VAL A 206 -10.39 15.82 6.85
N PRO A 207 -9.34 16.66 6.92
CA PRO A 207 -9.48 18.00 7.48
C PRO A 207 -10.43 18.84 6.63
N ASP A 208 -11.05 19.85 7.26
CA ASP A 208 -11.96 20.79 6.57
C ASP A 208 -11.29 21.49 5.37
N GLN A 209 -9.98 21.73 5.48
CA GLN A 209 -9.16 22.29 4.41
C GLN A 209 -7.93 21.41 4.19
N LEU A 210 -7.72 21.01 2.93
CA LEU A 210 -6.52 20.29 2.52
C LEU A 210 -5.32 21.24 2.48
N PRO A 211 -4.13 20.78 2.91
CA PRO A 211 -2.94 21.62 2.90
C PRO A 211 -2.49 21.87 1.46
N THR A 212 -2.19 23.13 1.15
CA THR A 212 -1.57 23.52 -0.13
C THR A 212 -0.15 24.06 0.08
N THR A 213 0.24 24.35 1.32
CA THR A 213 1.58 24.83 1.68
C THR A 213 2.28 23.91 2.68
N MET A 214 3.61 23.99 2.74
CA MET A 214 4.42 23.26 3.73
C MET A 214 4.01 23.58 5.17
N LYS A 215 3.79 24.86 5.47
CA LYS A 215 3.36 25.31 6.79
C LYS A 215 2.03 24.71 7.22
N GLU A 216 1.05 24.68 6.32
CA GLU A 216 -0.25 24.03 6.57
C GLU A 216 -0.09 22.53 6.79
N LEU A 217 0.74 21.87 5.98
CA LEU A 217 1.01 20.44 6.13
C LEU A 217 1.67 20.12 7.48
N MET A 218 2.69 20.88 7.90
CA MET A 218 3.34 20.69 9.21
C MET A 218 2.34 20.85 10.34
N SER A 219 1.49 21.89 10.28
CA SER A 219 0.44 22.09 11.27
C SER A 219 -0.56 20.92 11.32
N LEU A 220 -0.93 20.37 10.16
CA LEU A 220 -1.81 19.20 10.11
C LEU A 220 -1.18 17.94 10.67
N ILE A 221 0.11 17.68 10.39
CA ILE A 221 0.83 16.53 10.95
C ILE A 221 1.00 16.69 12.47
N GLU A 222 1.41 17.87 12.92
CA GLU A 222 1.59 18.19 14.34
C GLU A 222 0.30 17.97 15.14
N ASN A 223 -0.83 18.39 14.59
CA ASN A 223 -2.14 18.28 15.25
C ASN A 223 -2.83 16.93 15.02
N PHE A 224 -2.31 16.06 14.14
CA PHE A 224 -2.94 14.79 13.78
C PHE A 224 -3.24 13.88 14.99
N PRO A 225 -2.33 13.70 15.97
CA PRO A 225 -2.63 12.95 17.19
C PRO A 225 -3.87 13.42 17.96
N SER A 226 -4.09 14.73 18.03
CA SER A 226 -5.19 15.30 18.80
C SER A 226 -6.57 15.02 18.18
N ARG A 227 -6.61 14.85 16.86
CA ARG A 227 -7.83 14.59 16.10
C ARG A 227 -8.39 13.20 16.36
N LEU A 228 -7.59 12.25 16.84
CA LEU A 228 -8.09 10.93 17.26
C LEU A 228 -9.21 11.00 18.31
N LYS A 229 -9.28 12.06 19.12
CA LYS A 229 -10.34 12.25 20.13
C LYS A 229 -11.74 12.13 19.55
N SER A 230 -11.97 12.69 18.36
CA SER A 230 -13.29 12.70 17.72
C SER A 230 -13.63 11.37 17.04
N ILE A 231 -12.65 10.46 16.88
CA ILE A 231 -12.81 9.21 16.15
C ILE A 231 -13.04 8.06 17.13
N ASN A 232 -14.27 7.55 17.16
CA ASN A 232 -14.63 6.36 17.95
C ASN A 232 -14.21 6.49 19.42
N ASN A 233 -14.48 7.65 20.03
CA ASN A 233 -14.11 7.98 21.42
C ASN A 233 -12.60 7.82 21.72
N GLY A 234 -11.74 8.16 20.77
CA GLY A 234 -10.28 8.02 20.91
C GLY A 234 -9.75 6.63 20.55
N LYS A 235 -10.60 5.63 20.24
CA LYS A 235 -10.16 4.33 19.75
C LYS A 235 -9.57 4.45 18.34
N GLY A 236 -10.07 5.36 17.51
CA GLY A 236 -9.75 5.39 16.09
C GLY A 236 -10.47 4.30 15.29
N ILE A 237 -10.00 4.06 14.07
CA ILE A 237 -10.52 3.05 13.13
C ILE A 237 -9.52 1.90 12.94
N PRO A 238 -9.92 0.77 12.34
CA PRO A 238 -8.97 -0.26 11.94
C PRO A 238 -7.89 0.30 11.01
N MET A 239 -6.63 0.03 11.33
CA MET A 239 -5.46 0.38 10.51
C MET A 239 -4.80 -0.84 9.89
N GLN A 240 -4.81 -1.97 10.60
CA GLN A 240 -4.17 -3.21 10.18
C GLN A 240 -4.87 -4.42 10.77
N PHE A 241 -4.91 -5.50 10.00
CA PHE A 241 -5.39 -6.81 10.39
C PHE A 241 -4.23 -7.81 10.44
N GLU A 242 -4.11 -8.51 11.57
CA GLU A 242 -3.30 -9.73 11.64
C GLU A 242 -4.21 -10.92 11.36
N LEU A 243 -3.86 -11.71 10.35
CA LEU A 243 -4.57 -12.92 9.97
C LEU A 243 -3.78 -14.19 10.29
N GLN A 244 -4.54 -15.20 10.71
CA GLN A 244 -4.04 -16.56 10.92
C GLN A 244 -4.77 -17.55 10.01
N PRO A 245 -4.11 -18.66 9.63
CA PRO A 245 -4.74 -19.72 8.86
C PRO A 245 -6.03 -20.23 9.52
N VAL A 246 -7.10 -20.44 8.74
CA VAL A 246 -8.38 -20.96 9.26
C VAL A 246 -8.23 -22.36 9.86
N ASN A 247 -7.28 -23.16 9.37
CA ASN A 247 -7.01 -24.49 9.91
C ASN A 247 -6.49 -24.49 11.36
N ASN A 248 -6.05 -23.35 11.89
CA ASN A 248 -5.74 -23.19 13.31
C ASN A 248 -6.99 -23.33 14.21
N VAL A 249 -8.18 -23.07 13.66
CA VAL A 249 -9.45 -23.11 14.38
C VAL A 249 -10.36 -24.22 13.84
N ILE A 250 -10.24 -24.56 12.54
CA ILE A 250 -11.05 -25.59 11.87
C ILE A 250 -10.11 -26.59 11.17
N PRO A 251 -9.66 -27.66 11.86
CA PRO A 251 -8.63 -28.58 11.35
C PRO A 251 -8.97 -29.28 10.03
N ASN A 252 -10.26 -29.47 9.73
CA ASN A 252 -10.74 -30.18 8.54
C ASN A 252 -10.71 -29.32 7.25
N VAL A 253 -10.34 -28.04 7.34
CA VAL A 253 -10.16 -27.19 6.16
C VAL A 253 -8.82 -27.52 5.51
N LYS A 254 -8.86 -27.95 4.23
CA LYS A 254 -7.64 -28.28 3.48
C LYS A 254 -6.65 -27.12 3.53
N ALA A 255 -5.48 -27.38 4.11
CA ALA A 255 -4.33 -26.47 4.00
C ALA A 255 -3.90 -26.42 2.54
N HIS A 256 -3.93 -25.25 1.93
CA HIS A 256 -3.36 -25.05 0.61
C HIS A 256 -1.85 -24.90 0.78
N ILE A 257 -1.08 -25.88 0.27
CA ILE A 257 0.38 -25.79 0.17
C ILE A 257 0.66 -24.77 -0.94
N GLN A 258 1.30 -23.65 -0.59
CA GLN A 258 1.69 -22.61 -1.53
C GLN A 258 3.21 -22.62 -1.67
N GLN A 259 3.70 -22.47 -2.90
CA GLN A 259 5.08 -22.07 -3.16
C GLN A 259 5.16 -20.55 -3.02
N GLN A 260 6.10 -20.07 -2.22
CA GLN A 260 6.39 -18.63 -2.16
C GLN A 260 7.39 -18.31 -3.26
N ALA A 261 7.07 -17.33 -4.11
CA ALA A 261 8.08 -16.70 -4.96
C ALA A 261 9.20 -16.11 -4.07
N LEU A 262 10.46 -16.16 -4.54
CA LEU A 262 11.58 -15.60 -3.79
C LEU A 262 11.44 -14.07 -3.71
N THR A 263 11.83 -13.46 -2.59
CA THR A 263 11.73 -12.01 -2.39
C THR A 263 12.43 -11.20 -3.50
N CYS A 264 13.55 -11.70 -4.04
CA CYS A 264 14.26 -11.07 -5.15
C CYS A 264 13.45 -11.05 -6.46
N ASP A 265 12.62 -12.07 -6.71
CA ASP A 265 11.76 -12.12 -7.89
C ASP A 265 10.66 -11.07 -7.81
N ILE A 266 10.15 -10.80 -6.60
CA ILE A 266 9.08 -9.82 -6.36
C ILE A 266 9.56 -8.40 -6.63
N GLU A 267 10.77 -8.04 -6.16
CA GLU A 267 11.31 -6.69 -6.37
C GLU A 267 11.60 -6.42 -7.85
N ASP A 268 12.19 -7.38 -8.57
CA ASP A 268 12.46 -7.20 -10.01
C ASP A 268 11.17 -7.17 -10.83
N LEU A 269 10.19 -8.01 -10.48
CA LEU A 269 8.86 -8.00 -11.08
C LEU A 269 8.16 -6.65 -10.86
N GLU A 270 8.23 -6.09 -9.65
CA GLU A 270 7.66 -4.77 -9.34
C GLU A 270 8.34 -3.64 -10.11
N ASN A 271 9.67 -3.63 -10.16
CA ASN A 271 10.42 -2.62 -10.90
C ASN A 271 10.09 -2.61 -12.40
N ARG A 272 9.98 -3.79 -13.04
CA ARG A 272 9.64 -3.90 -14.46
C ARG A 272 8.16 -3.60 -14.72
N PHE A 273 7.27 -3.96 -13.79
CA PHE A 273 5.86 -3.59 -13.89
C PHE A 273 5.66 -2.07 -13.76
N ASP A 274 6.41 -1.42 -12.86
CA ASP A 274 6.38 0.04 -12.74
C ASP A 274 6.93 0.74 -13.99
N ASP A 275 7.99 0.22 -14.63
CA ASP A 275 8.46 0.73 -15.93
C ASP A 275 7.34 0.72 -16.98
N LEU A 276 6.61 -0.40 -17.10
CA LEU A 276 5.47 -0.49 -18.01
C LEU A 276 4.34 0.48 -17.62
N ARG A 277 4.04 0.64 -16.33
CA ARG A 277 2.99 1.57 -15.84
C ARG A 277 3.34 3.03 -16.09
N ASN A 278 4.60 3.41 -15.87
CA ASN A 278 5.10 4.76 -16.12
C ASN A 278 5.09 5.07 -17.62
N THR A 279 5.60 4.14 -18.43
CA THR A 279 5.58 4.27 -19.90
C THR A 279 4.17 4.47 -20.43
N LYS A 280 3.21 3.66 -19.97
CA LYS A 280 1.82 3.81 -20.39
C LYS A 280 1.27 5.20 -20.07
N ALA A 281 1.60 5.75 -18.90
CA ALA A 281 1.18 7.09 -18.52
C ALA A 281 1.73 8.17 -19.45
N LEU A 282 3.01 8.06 -19.83
CA LEU A 282 3.66 9.01 -20.74
C LEU A 282 3.07 8.93 -22.16
N VAL A 283 2.76 7.72 -22.63
CA VAL A 283 2.14 7.50 -23.94
C VAL A 283 0.69 7.98 -23.95
N GLU A 284 -0.08 7.75 -22.88
CA GLU A 284 -1.44 8.26 -22.74
C GLU A 284 -1.45 9.80 -22.72
N GLU A 285 -0.53 10.44 -21.99
CA GLU A 285 -0.38 11.90 -21.97
C GLU A 285 -0.03 12.46 -23.36
N TYR A 286 0.90 11.83 -24.08
CA TYR A 286 1.23 12.22 -25.45
C TYR A 286 0.03 12.13 -26.41
N LEU A 287 -0.71 11.02 -26.37
CA LEU A 287 -1.87 10.80 -27.25
C LEU A 287 -3.07 11.71 -26.90
N GLU A 288 -3.14 12.27 -25.69
CA GLU A 288 -4.16 13.26 -25.31
C GLU A 288 -3.87 14.65 -25.89
N ASP A 289 -2.60 14.96 -26.17
CA ASP A 289 -2.15 16.26 -26.68
C ASP A 289 -2.03 16.33 -28.21
N GLU A 290 -2.07 15.20 -28.91
CA GLU A 290 -1.93 15.11 -30.37
C GLU A 290 -3.29 15.12 -31.10
N ASP A 291 -3.38 15.95 -32.15
CA ASP A 291 -4.58 16.09 -32.99
C ASP A 291 -4.62 15.06 -34.15
N GLU A 292 -3.50 14.38 -34.44
CA GLU A 292 -3.36 13.41 -35.53
C GLU A 292 -2.95 12.01 -35.01
N GLU A 293 -3.42 10.96 -35.70
CA GLU A 293 -3.11 9.57 -35.34
C GLU A 293 -1.62 9.25 -35.60
N ASP A 294 -0.87 8.91 -34.54
CA ASP A 294 0.51 8.40 -34.63
C ASP A 294 0.51 6.86 -34.55
N GLU A 295 0.52 6.20 -35.71
CA GLU A 295 0.50 4.73 -35.82
C GLU A 295 1.66 4.05 -35.07
N ASP A 296 2.85 4.68 -35.03
CA ASP A 296 4.03 4.11 -34.37
C ASP A 296 3.86 4.15 -32.84
N VAL A 297 3.31 5.24 -32.31
CA VAL A 297 2.98 5.40 -30.89
C VAL A 297 1.85 4.47 -30.48
N GLU A 298 0.83 4.28 -31.32
CA GLU A 298 -0.24 3.31 -31.08
C GLU A 298 0.29 1.87 -31.05
N GLU A 299 1.17 1.50 -31.99
CA GLU A 299 1.79 0.18 -32.01
C GLU A 299 2.63 -0.05 -30.75
N PHE A 300 3.39 0.97 -30.32
CA PHE A 300 4.14 0.95 -29.07
C PHE A 300 3.22 0.81 -27.84
N CYS A 301 2.13 1.58 -27.77
CA CYS A 301 1.12 1.49 -26.72
C CYS A 301 0.52 0.08 -26.64
N SER A 302 0.19 -0.51 -27.79
CA SER A 302 -0.31 -1.88 -27.91
C SER A 302 0.69 -2.91 -27.36
N LYS A 303 1.98 -2.76 -27.67
CA LYS A 303 3.07 -3.59 -27.12
C LYS A 303 3.15 -3.47 -25.59
N VAL A 304 3.11 -2.25 -25.04
CA VAL A 304 3.12 -1.99 -23.59
C VAL A 304 1.90 -2.63 -22.91
N ASN A 305 0.71 -2.47 -23.47
CA ASN A 305 -0.53 -3.05 -22.94
C ASN A 305 -0.50 -4.58 -22.90
N LYS A 306 0.02 -5.23 -23.97
CA LYS A 306 0.19 -6.70 -24.00
C LYS A 306 1.13 -7.20 -22.91
N LEU A 307 2.24 -6.48 -22.66
CA LEU A 307 3.17 -6.83 -21.58
C LEU A 307 2.54 -6.61 -20.20
N GLN A 308 1.85 -5.48 -19.98
CA GLN A 308 1.13 -5.24 -18.71
C GLN A 308 0.11 -6.35 -18.42
N HIS A 309 -0.58 -6.87 -19.44
CA HIS A 309 -1.50 -7.99 -19.28
C HIS A 309 -0.80 -9.26 -18.79
N LYS A 310 0.35 -9.62 -19.39
CA LYS A 310 1.16 -10.77 -18.95
C LYS A 310 1.64 -10.61 -17.51
N PHE A 311 2.10 -9.42 -17.13
CA PHE A 311 2.49 -9.13 -15.75
C PHE A 311 1.31 -9.26 -14.78
N LYS A 312 0.13 -8.76 -15.17
CA LYS A 312 -1.07 -8.88 -14.34
C LYS A 312 -1.46 -10.35 -14.12
N GLU A 313 -1.41 -11.18 -15.16
CA GLU A 313 -1.65 -12.63 -15.06
C GLU A 313 -0.64 -13.31 -14.11
N ALA A 314 0.64 -12.96 -14.22
CA ALA A 314 1.68 -13.47 -13.33
C ALA A 314 1.46 -13.04 -11.86
N ILE A 315 1.06 -11.79 -11.62
CA ILE A 315 0.78 -11.27 -10.27
C ILE A 315 -0.45 -11.94 -9.66
N GLU A 316 -1.51 -12.17 -10.45
CA GLU A 316 -2.73 -12.85 -10.02
C GLU A 316 -2.47 -14.32 -9.65
N THR A 317 -1.60 -14.99 -10.41
CA THR A 317 -1.29 -16.41 -10.23
C THR A 317 -0.07 -16.67 -9.34
N MET A 318 0.56 -15.64 -8.77
CA MET A 318 1.83 -15.74 -8.03
C MET A 318 1.83 -16.76 -6.87
N ASP A 319 0.69 -16.96 -6.20
CA ASP A 319 0.53 -17.94 -5.11
C ASP A 319 0.08 -19.33 -5.58
N SER A 320 -0.15 -19.50 -6.88
CA SER A 320 -0.56 -20.77 -7.47
C SER A 320 0.65 -21.63 -7.83
N VAL A 321 0.38 -22.89 -8.20
CA VAL A 321 1.41 -23.82 -8.70
C VAL A 321 2.02 -23.31 -10.03
N ASP A 322 1.26 -22.55 -10.80
CA ASP A 322 1.68 -22.01 -12.11
C ASP A 322 2.43 -20.68 -11.98
N GLY A 323 2.37 -20.03 -10.80
CA GLY A 323 2.92 -18.71 -10.54
C GLY A 323 4.39 -18.54 -10.97
N PRO A 324 5.32 -19.42 -10.55
CA PRO A 324 6.73 -19.32 -10.96
C PRO A 324 6.92 -19.37 -12.48
N GLY A 325 6.13 -20.20 -13.19
CA GLY A 325 6.16 -20.29 -14.64
C GLY A 325 5.68 -19.00 -15.30
N LYS A 326 4.57 -18.44 -14.82
CA LYS A 326 4.00 -17.18 -15.32
C LYS A 326 4.90 -15.97 -15.08
N ILE A 327 5.56 -15.90 -13.92
CA ILE A 327 6.57 -14.89 -13.65
C ILE A 327 7.72 -15.01 -14.64
N LYS A 328 8.25 -16.22 -14.86
CA LYS A 328 9.32 -16.43 -15.85
C LYS A 328 8.89 -15.99 -17.25
N GLU A 329 7.72 -16.40 -17.71
CA GLU A 329 7.17 -16.04 -19.03
C GLU A 329 7.02 -14.52 -19.21
N CYS A 330 6.54 -13.79 -18.19
CA CYS A 330 6.37 -12.34 -18.31
C CYS A 330 7.72 -11.60 -18.29
N MET A 331 8.69 -12.08 -17.51
CA MET A 331 10.03 -11.51 -17.45
C MET A 331 10.79 -11.74 -18.76
N GLU A 332 10.72 -12.93 -19.34
CA GLU A 332 11.28 -13.23 -20.67
C GLU A 332 10.65 -12.34 -21.75
N ALA A 333 9.32 -12.23 -21.76
CA ALA A 333 8.62 -11.36 -22.70
C ALA A 333 9.02 -9.88 -22.57
N TYR A 334 9.22 -9.40 -21.33
CA TYR A 334 9.75 -8.06 -21.10
C TYR A 334 11.15 -7.94 -21.67
N THR A 335 12.05 -8.88 -21.41
CA THR A 335 13.45 -8.86 -21.88
C THR A 335 13.55 -8.86 -23.40
N GLU A 336 12.80 -9.72 -24.10
CA GLU A 336 12.79 -9.84 -25.56
C GLU A 336 12.26 -8.60 -26.28
N ALA A 337 11.37 -7.84 -25.64
CA ALA A 337 10.81 -6.62 -26.22
C ALA A 337 11.87 -5.54 -26.50
N LEU A 338 11.59 -4.63 -27.44
CA LEU A 338 12.48 -3.52 -27.82
C LEU A 338 13.90 -3.98 -28.22
N GLY A 339 13.99 -5.07 -28.97
CA GLY A 339 15.24 -5.60 -29.51
C GLY A 339 16.09 -6.39 -28.51
N GLY A 340 15.50 -6.94 -27.45
CA GLY A 340 16.19 -7.86 -26.53
C GLY A 340 17.10 -7.20 -25.48
N ARG A 341 17.08 -5.87 -25.34
CA ARG A 341 17.88 -5.18 -24.32
C ARG A 341 17.28 -5.41 -22.93
N ASP A 342 18.03 -6.03 -22.02
CA ASP A 342 17.62 -6.23 -20.62
C ASP A 342 18.16 -5.12 -19.72
N ILE A 343 17.49 -3.95 -19.75
CA ILE A 343 17.88 -2.77 -18.96
C ILE A 343 16.64 -2.30 -18.20
N LYS A 344 16.78 -2.03 -16.89
CA LYS A 344 15.71 -1.43 -16.09
C LYS A 344 15.28 -0.08 -16.66
N GLY A 345 13.97 0.15 -16.74
CA GLY A 345 13.42 1.41 -17.24
C GLY A 345 13.49 1.57 -18.76
N LYS A 346 13.71 0.49 -19.53
CA LYS A 346 13.92 0.61 -20.98
C LYS A 346 12.71 1.15 -21.73
N PHE A 347 11.50 0.89 -21.25
CA PHE A 347 10.29 1.40 -21.90
C PHE A 347 10.16 2.90 -21.62
N THR A 348 10.32 3.32 -20.37
CA THR A 348 10.26 4.73 -19.98
C THR A 348 11.33 5.56 -20.72
N ARG A 349 12.55 5.03 -20.88
CA ARG A 349 13.62 5.73 -21.64
C ARG A 349 13.32 5.87 -23.13
N THR A 350 12.59 4.92 -23.70
CA THR A 350 12.26 4.92 -25.13
C THR A 350 11.15 5.93 -25.42
N SER A 351 10.16 6.07 -24.52
CA SER A 351 9.13 7.12 -24.66
C SER A 351 9.73 8.53 -24.59
N CYS A 352 10.73 8.78 -23.73
CA CYS A 352 11.35 10.11 -23.62
C CYS A 352 12.27 10.49 -24.80
N HIS A 353 12.65 9.54 -25.68
CA HIS A 353 13.46 9.85 -26.88
C HIS A 353 12.62 10.14 -28.12
N ASN A 354 11.31 9.87 -28.08
CA ASN A 354 10.38 10.12 -29.17
C ASN A 354 9.48 11.33 -28.91
N GLN A 355 9.57 11.95 -27.73
CA GLN A 355 9.14 13.32 -27.46
C GLN A 355 10.23 14.30 -27.91
#